data_AF-A0A7V8CW41-F1
#
_entry.id   AF-A0A7V8CW41-F1
#
_cell.length_a   1.000
_cell.length_b   1.000
_cell.length_c   1.000
_cell.angle_alpha   90.00
_cell.angle_beta   90.00
_cell.angle_gamma   90.00
#
_symmetry.space_group_name_H-M   'P 1'
#
loop_
_entity.id
_entity.type
_entity.pdbx_description
1 polymer ?
#
loop_
_entity_poly.entity_id
_entity_poly.type
_entity_poly.pdbx_seq_one_letter_code
_entity_poly.pdbx_strand_id
1 'polypeptide(L)'
;MIYLFAIVIVIGLLYYVFSGRTRVEPLQKALISVRQYVPAIPATAPAHHWSDNGRYASEVENDSIYQPAIARLAGEHGPGNADEKCLALLVCDDANPFQDKAIAVFIDSQLVGYLAHSDALRLRRTLGRQDLVGQLTSCDAVIRGGGLWNGKRLAYAVWLDLQPFD
;
A
#
# COMPACT_ATOMS: atom_id res chain seq x y z
N MET A 1 0.55 -2.52 -65.73
CA MET A 1 1.06 -1.22 -65.24
C MET A 1 0.07 -0.48 -64.35
N ILE A 2 -1.12 -0.11 -64.83
CA ILE A 2 -2.13 0.69 -64.07
C ILE A 2 -2.61 0.01 -62.78
N TYR A 3 -2.86 -1.30 -62.79
CA TYR A 3 -3.29 -2.06 -61.61
C TYR A 3 -2.27 -2.09 -60.47
N LEU A 4 -0.97 -2.02 -60.80
CA LEU A 4 0.12 -2.04 -59.80
C LEU A 4 0.15 -0.72 -59.02
N PHE A 5 -0.09 0.41 -59.69
CA PHE A 5 -0.22 1.72 -59.04
C PHE A 5 -1.47 1.82 -58.15
N ALA A 6 -2.60 1.27 -58.60
CA ALA A 6 -3.83 1.26 -57.80
C ALA A 6 -3.66 0.49 -56.47
N ILE A 7 -2.97 -0.65 -56.49
CA ILE A 7 -2.70 -1.44 -55.28
C ILE A 7 -1.81 -0.66 -54.30
N VAL A 8 -0.76 0.01 -54.78
CA VAL A 8 0.14 0.78 -53.92
C VAL A 8 -0.59 1.96 -53.26
N ILE A 9 -1.49 2.63 -53.98
CA ILE A 9 -2.29 3.73 -53.43
C ILE A 9 -3.25 3.23 -52.35
N VAL A 10 -3.91 2.09 -52.57
CA VAL A 10 -4.81 1.49 -51.57
C VAL A 10 -4.04 1.06 -50.33
N ILE A 11 -2.86 0.46 -50.49
CA ILE A 11 -1.98 0.09 -49.36
C ILE A 11 -1.53 1.35 -48.60
N GLY A 12 -1.16 2.42 -49.31
CA GLY A 12 -0.77 3.69 -48.70
C GLY A 12 -1.90 4.35 -47.91
N LEU A 13 -3.13 4.32 -48.44
CA LEU A 13 -4.32 4.82 -47.76
C LEU A 13 -4.67 3.98 -46.53
N LEU A 14 -4.60 2.66 -46.63
CA LEU A 14 -4.78 1.77 -45.48
C LEU A 14 -3.71 2.05 -44.42
N TYR A 15 -2.45 2.17 -44.81
CA TYR A 15 -1.37 2.50 -43.89
C TYR A 15 -1.60 3.85 -43.20
N TYR A 16 -2.02 4.88 -43.94
CA TYR A 16 -2.36 6.19 -43.37
C TYR A 16 -3.52 6.12 -42.37
N VAL A 17 -4.57 5.35 -42.67
CA VAL A 17 -5.73 5.18 -41.78
C VAL A 17 -5.40 4.36 -40.53
N PHE A 18 -4.52 3.35 -40.64
CA PHE A 18 -4.15 2.48 -39.52
C PHE A 18 -3.01 3.05 -38.65
N SER A 19 -2.08 3.83 -39.21
CA SER A 19 -0.97 4.44 -38.48
C SER A 19 -1.40 5.56 -37.51
N GLY A 20 -2.61 6.10 -37.69
CA GLY A 20 -3.22 7.09 -36.78
C GLY A 20 -4.04 6.50 -35.62
N ARG A 21 -4.18 5.17 -35.51
CA ARG A 21 -4.97 4.55 -34.43
C ARG A 21 -4.18 4.49 -33.14
N THR A 22 -4.56 5.36 -32.20
CA THR A 22 -4.29 5.39 -30.75
C THR A 22 -3.25 4.39 -30.25
N ARG A 23 -2.10 4.88 -29.77
CA ARG A 23 -1.20 4.09 -28.91
C ARG A 23 -2.04 3.47 -27.80
N VAL A 24 -2.30 2.17 -27.90
CA VAL A 24 -2.88 1.41 -26.79
C VAL A 24 -1.77 1.36 -25.76
N GLU A 25 -1.93 2.09 -24.67
CA GLU A 25 -0.98 2.03 -23.58
C GLU A 25 -0.96 0.57 -23.08
N PRO A 26 0.23 -0.08 -23.00
CA PRO A 26 0.27 -1.49 -22.70
C PRO A 26 -0.26 -1.72 -21.29
N LEU A 27 -1.23 -2.64 -21.16
CA LEU A 27 -1.82 -3.07 -19.88
C LEU A 27 -0.74 -3.40 -18.82
N GLN A 28 0.40 -3.92 -19.28
CA GLN A 28 1.55 -4.22 -18.43
C GLN A 28 2.10 -2.99 -17.68
N LYS A 29 2.12 -1.80 -18.32
CA LYS A 29 2.57 -0.55 -17.67
C LYS A 29 1.59 -0.10 -16.57
N ALA A 30 0.29 -0.22 -16.83
CA ALA A 30 -0.75 0.07 -15.84
C ALA A 30 -0.67 -0.88 -14.64
N LEU A 31 -0.45 -2.18 -14.86
CA LEU A 31 -0.28 -3.16 -13.78
C LEU A 31 0.98 -2.92 -12.94
N ILE A 32 2.09 -2.50 -13.56
CA ILE A 32 3.31 -2.12 -12.83
C ILE A 32 3.06 -0.87 -11.98
N SER A 33 2.39 0.15 -12.53
CA SER A 33 2.01 1.36 -11.79
C SER A 33 1.14 1.03 -10.57
N VAL A 34 0.20 0.10 -10.73
CA VAL A 34 -0.67 -0.37 -9.64
C VAL A 34 0.14 -1.12 -8.56
N ARG A 35 1.16 -1.90 -8.94
CA ARG A 35 2.08 -2.55 -7.98
C ARG A 35 3.04 -1.59 -7.29
N GLN A 36 3.30 -0.42 -7.88
CA GLN A 36 4.18 0.61 -7.32
C GLN A 36 3.40 1.75 -6.66
N TYR A 37 2.08 1.61 -6.57
CA TYR A 37 1.22 2.62 -5.98
C TYR A 37 1.53 2.76 -4.48
N VAL A 38 1.82 3.98 -4.06
CA VAL A 38 2.00 4.37 -2.67
C VAL A 38 1.20 5.66 -2.45
N PRO A 39 0.23 5.69 -1.53
CA PRO A 39 -0.50 6.92 -1.25
C PRO A 39 0.43 7.96 -0.63
N ALA A 40 0.17 9.24 -0.91
CA ALA A 40 0.95 10.32 -0.33
C ALA A 40 0.61 10.50 1.16
N ILE A 41 1.64 10.67 2.00
CA ILE A 41 1.44 11.07 3.39
C ILE A 41 1.15 12.59 3.41
N PRO A 42 0.03 13.04 3.98
CA PRO A 42 -0.22 14.47 4.17
C PRO A 42 0.90 15.13 4.98
N ALA A 43 1.36 16.32 4.56
CA ALA A 43 2.42 17.07 5.23
C ALA A 43 1.97 17.77 6.54
N THR A 44 0.88 17.31 7.14
CA THR A 44 0.30 17.84 8.38
C THR A 44 0.68 16.94 9.56
N ALA A 45 0.73 17.48 10.77
CA ALA A 45 0.85 16.65 11.97
C ALA A 45 -0.39 15.74 12.11
N PRO A 46 -0.25 14.55 12.73
CA PRO A 46 -1.40 13.70 13.04
C PRO A 46 -2.40 14.45 13.91
N ALA A 47 -3.66 14.47 13.49
CA ALA A 47 -4.76 15.13 14.20
C ALA A 47 -5.19 14.34 15.45
N HIS A 48 -4.94 13.04 15.46
CA HIS A 48 -5.28 12.15 16.57
C HIS A 48 -4.26 11.02 16.71
N HIS A 49 -4.03 10.61 17.95
CA HIS A 49 -3.23 9.43 18.30
C HIS A 49 -4.13 8.41 19.00
N TRP A 50 -4.35 7.27 18.34
CA TRP A 50 -5.14 6.15 18.85
C TRP A 50 -4.31 5.29 19.80
N SER A 51 -4.97 4.67 20.78
CA SER A 51 -4.37 3.67 21.65
C SER A 51 -5.40 2.64 22.11
N ASP A 52 -4.99 1.39 22.28
CA ASP A 52 -5.76 0.31 22.90
C ASP A 52 -5.29 -0.02 24.33
N ASN A 53 -4.40 0.82 24.88
CA ASN A 53 -3.61 0.63 26.10
C ASN A 53 -2.46 -0.40 25.95
N GLY A 54 -1.85 -0.48 24.76
CA GLY A 54 -0.61 -1.24 24.53
C GLY A 54 -0.79 -2.75 24.39
N ARG A 55 -2.00 -3.23 24.09
CA ARG A 55 -2.30 -4.63 23.77
C ARG A 55 -1.87 -4.99 22.35
N TYR A 56 -1.82 -4.01 21.45
CA TYR A 56 -1.44 -4.19 20.05
C TYR A 56 -2.33 -5.23 19.36
N ALA A 57 -3.65 -4.97 19.31
CA ALA A 57 -4.64 -5.97 18.93
C ALA A 57 -4.92 -6.07 17.42
N SER A 58 -4.47 -5.12 16.60
CA SER A 58 -4.74 -5.08 15.15
C SER A 58 -3.46 -5.41 14.36
N GLU A 59 -3.49 -6.46 13.55
CA GLU A 59 -2.39 -6.83 12.66
C GLU A 59 -2.50 -6.08 11.33
N VAL A 60 -1.37 -5.59 10.83
CA VAL A 60 -1.27 -4.98 9.50
C VAL A 60 -1.21 -6.07 8.44
N GLU A 61 -2.08 -6.01 7.44
CA GLU A 61 -2.00 -6.86 6.25
C GLU A 61 -0.78 -6.45 5.41
N ASN A 62 0.23 -7.32 5.38
CA ASN A 62 1.53 -7.02 4.80
C ASN A 62 2.05 -8.10 3.82
N ASP A 63 1.66 -7.97 2.55
CA ASP A 63 2.22 -8.78 1.46
C ASP A 63 3.76 -8.75 1.42
N SER A 64 4.34 -9.78 0.80
CA SER A 64 5.80 -9.95 0.62
C SER A 64 6.54 -8.71 0.09
N ILE A 65 5.87 -7.82 -0.65
CA ILE A 65 6.44 -6.58 -1.18
C ILE A 65 6.86 -5.60 -0.06
N TYR A 66 6.20 -5.63 1.09
CA TYR A 66 6.50 -4.74 2.23
C TYR A 66 7.58 -5.30 3.15
N GLN A 67 7.86 -6.61 3.09
CA GLN A 67 8.81 -7.29 3.98
C GLN A 67 10.21 -6.65 3.99
N PRO A 68 10.80 -6.19 2.87
CA PRO A 68 12.08 -5.47 2.90
C PRO A 68 12.04 -4.12 3.64
N ALA A 69 10.89 -3.42 3.64
CA ALA A 69 10.72 -2.20 4.42
C ALA A 69 10.62 -2.53 5.91
N ILE A 70 9.76 -3.48 6.27
CA ILE A 70 9.58 -3.92 7.66
C ILE A 70 10.88 -4.47 8.23
N ALA A 71 11.66 -5.24 7.46
CA ALA A 71 12.95 -5.76 7.88
C ALA A 71 13.97 -4.65 8.20
N ARG A 72 13.98 -3.55 7.44
CA ARG A 72 14.85 -2.40 7.73
C ARG A 72 14.42 -1.69 9.01
N LEU A 73 13.11 -1.54 9.21
CA LEU A 73 12.55 -0.92 10.41
C LEU A 73 12.76 -1.78 11.67
N ALA A 74 12.70 -3.10 11.54
CA ALA A 74 12.96 -4.04 12.64
C ALA A 74 14.41 -3.99 13.15
N GLY A 75 15.35 -3.50 12.32
CA GLY A 75 16.77 -3.43 12.65
C GLY A 75 17.42 -4.80 12.90
N GLU A 76 18.56 -4.77 13.58
CA GLU A 76 19.30 -5.97 13.98
C GLU A 76 18.76 -6.52 15.30
N HIS A 77 18.25 -7.76 15.27
CA HIS A 77 17.70 -8.45 16.45
C HIS A 77 18.24 -9.88 16.61
N GLY A 78 19.31 -10.20 15.88
CA GLY A 78 19.98 -11.50 15.97
C GLY A 78 19.10 -12.67 15.46
N PRO A 79 19.20 -13.86 16.08
CA PRO A 79 18.41 -15.03 15.68
C PRO A 79 16.98 -15.05 16.25
N GLY A 80 16.71 -14.22 17.26
CA GLY A 80 15.40 -14.13 17.93
C GLY A 80 14.36 -13.41 17.07
N ASN A 81 13.17 -13.22 17.63
CA ASN A 81 12.16 -12.37 17.01
C ASN A 81 12.49 -10.89 17.29
N ALA A 82 12.15 -10.04 16.33
CA ALA A 82 12.05 -8.60 16.55
C ALA A 82 10.98 -8.29 17.60
N ASP A 83 11.19 -7.20 18.34
CA ASP A 83 10.22 -6.59 19.26
C ASP A 83 10.42 -5.06 19.26
N GLU A 84 10.44 -4.48 18.05
CA GLU A 84 10.77 -3.06 17.85
C GLU A 84 9.50 -2.22 17.95
N LYS A 85 9.47 -1.28 18.90
CA LYS A 85 8.34 -0.35 19.08
C LYS A 85 8.53 0.89 18.21
N CYS A 86 7.47 1.29 17.53
CA CYS A 86 7.52 2.38 16.56
C CYS A 86 6.21 3.16 16.53
N LEU A 87 6.26 4.37 15.95
CA LEU A 87 5.08 5.18 15.69
C LEU A 87 4.58 4.89 14.28
N ALA A 88 3.31 4.50 14.16
CA ALA A 88 2.64 4.32 12.88
C ALA A 88 1.77 5.53 12.52
N LEU A 89 1.78 5.88 11.24
CA LEU A 89 0.91 6.87 10.63
C LEU A 89 -0.15 6.16 9.78
N LEU A 90 -1.40 6.56 9.95
CA LEU A 90 -2.57 5.99 9.31
C LEU A 90 -3.14 6.98 8.30
N VAL A 91 -3.12 6.61 7.02
CA VAL A 91 -3.54 7.46 5.90
C VAL A 91 -4.74 6.84 5.21
N CYS A 92 -5.87 7.55 5.15
CA CYS A 92 -7.01 7.13 4.33
C CYS A 92 -6.61 7.16 2.85
N ASP A 93 -6.72 6.00 2.21
CA ASP A 93 -6.35 5.82 0.81
C ASP A 93 -7.62 5.59 -0.04
N ASP A 94 -8.21 6.68 -0.49
CA ASP A 94 -9.42 6.67 -1.34
C ASP A 94 -9.13 6.36 -2.82
N ALA A 95 -7.85 6.38 -3.21
CA ALA A 95 -7.40 6.09 -4.57
C ALA A 95 -6.82 4.67 -4.70
N ASN A 96 -6.96 3.85 -3.66
CA ASN A 96 -6.45 2.48 -3.65
C ASN A 96 -7.07 1.66 -4.80
N PRO A 97 -6.26 1.02 -5.65
CA PRO A 97 -6.77 0.29 -6.81
C PRO A 97 -7.33 -1.10 -6.47
N PHE A 98 -7.14 -1.60 -5.25
CA PHE A 98 -7.49 -2.96 -4.86
C PHE A 98 -8.67 -3.01 -3.89
N GLN A 99 -8.74 -2.07 -2.95
CA GLN A 99 -9.67 -2.09 -1.84
C GLN A 99 -10.29 -0.72 -1.61
N ASP A 100 -11.62 -0.63 -1.73
CA ASP A 100 -12.35 0.58 -1.31
C ASP A 100 -12.10 0.83 0.19
N LYS A 101 -11.98 2.11 0.55
CA LYS A 101 -11.81 2.55 1.93
C LYS A 101 -10.55 2.04 2.64
N ALA A 102 -9.51 1.70 1.88
CA ALA A 102 -8.22 1.31 2.45
C ALA A 102 -7.67 2.38 3.41
N ILE A 103 -6.91 1.91 4.40
CA ILE A 103 -6.09 2.76 5.27
C ILE A 103 -4.68 2.22 5.20
N ALA A 104 -3.79 3.01 4.62
CA ALA A 104 -2.37 2.70 4.51
C ALA A 104 -1.66 2.96 5.84
N VAL A 105 -0.72 2.08 6.17
CA VAL A 105 0.06 2.15 7.41
C VAL A 105 1.51 2.49 7.04
N PHE A 106 2.00 3.62 7.55
CA PHE A 106 3.37 4.06 7.36
C PHE A 106 4.14 4.05 8.67
N ILE A 107 5.40 3.64 8.63
CA ILE A 107 6.35 3.76 9.74
C ILE A 107 7.63 4.35 9.17
N ASP A 108 8.15 5.42 9.79
CA ASP A 108 9.31 6.18 9.29
C ASP A 108 9.22 6.51 7.79
N SER A 109 8.06 7.01 7.35
CA SER A 109 7.74 7.33 5.95
C SER A 109 7.77 6.14 4.98
N GLN A 110 7.87 4.90 5.47
CA GLN A 110 7.81 3.69 4.65
C GLN A 110 6.44 3.04 4.76
N LEU A 111 5.83 2.72 3.62
CA LEU A 111 4.59 1.94 3.58
C LEU A 111 4.90 0.50 4.04
N VAL A 112 4.29 0.08 5.14
CA VAL A 112 4.49 -1.27 5.72
C VAL A 112 3.32 -2.21 5.46
N GLY A 113 2.22 -1.69 4.93
CA GLY A 113 1.03 -2.46 4.57
C GLY A 113 -0.23 -1.63 4.74
N TYR A 114 -1.35 -2.32 4.88
CA TYR A 114 -2.68 -1.71 5.06
C TYR A 114 -3.36 -2.31 6.27
N LEU A 115 -4.31 -1.57 6.86
CA LEU A 115 -5.21 -2.17 7.85
C LEU A 115 -6.05 -3.27 7.19
N ALA A 116 -6.35 -4.31 7.97
CA ALA A 116 -7.34 -5.30 7.55
C ALA A 116 -8.67 -4.64 7.19
N HIS A 117 -9.38 -5.19 6.20
CA HIS A 117 -10.57 -4.54 5.63
C HIS A 117 -11.61 -4.14 6.69
N SER A 118 -11.86 -5.04 7.65
CA SER A 118 -12.79 -4.80 8.75
C SER A 118 -12.35 -3.63 9.63
N ASP A 119 -11.06 -3.56 9.95
CA ASP A 119 -10.49 -2.54 10.82
C ASP A 119 -10.46 -1.18 10.13
N ALA A 120 -10.12 -1.15 8.83
CA ALA A 120 -10.18 0.04 8.01
C ALA A 120 -11.59 0.66 7.98
N LEU A 121 -12.62 -0.16 7.72
CA LEU A 121 -14.01 0.30 7.70
C LEU A 121 -14.45 0.86 9.06
N ARG A 122 -14.05 0.21 10.14
CA ARG A 122 -14.44 0.60 11.50
C ARG A 122 -13.72 1.88 11.93
N LEU A 123 -12.42 2.00 11.67
CA LEU A 123 -11.67 3.22 11.90
C LEU A 123 -12.26 4.39 11.10
N ARG A 124 -12.64 4.20 9.83
CA ARG A 124 -13.32 5.25 9.04
C ARG A 124 -14.64 5.70 9.63
N ARG A 125 -15.44 4.80 10.19
CA ARG A 125 -16.67 5.20 10.90
C ARG A 125 -16.35 6.06 12.12
N THR A 126 -15.30 5.72 12.86
CA THR A 126 -14.84 6.50 14.01
C THR A 126 -14.34 7.88 13.59
N LEU A 127 -13.55 7.96 12.51
CA LEU A 127 -13.12 9.23 11.92
C LEU A 127 -14.32 10.10 11.52
N GLY A 128 -15.34 9.51 10.90
CA GLY A 128 -16.59 10.21 10.57
C GLY A 128 -17.35 10.74 11.77
N ARG A 129 -17.38 10.00 12.89
CA ARG A 129 -18.03 10.43 14.13
C ARG A 129 -17.26 11.54 14.86
N GLN A 130 -15.95 11.61 14.67
CA GLN A 130 -15.07 12.59 15.32
C GLN A 130 -14.73 13.78 14.42
N ASP A 131 -15.33 13.89 13.23
CA ASP A 131 -15.03 14.93 12.24
C ASP A 131 -13.54 14.96 11.80
N LEU A 132 -12.91 13.78 11.76
CA LEU A 132 -11.51 13.56 11.40
C LEU A 132 -11.34 12.95 10.00
N VAL A 133 -12.38 12.98 9.17
CA VAL A 133 -12.35 12.37 7.83
C VAL A 133 -11.25 13.01 6.98
N GLY A 134 -10.40 12.18 6.37
CA GLY A 134 -9.29 12.62 5.52
C GLY A 134 -8.10 13.22 6.28
N GLN A 135 -8.16 13.31 7.61
CA GLN A 135 -7.05 13.78 8.42
C GLN A 135 -6.04 12.65 8.67
N LEU A 136 -4.76 13.01 8.74
CA LEU A 136 -3.71 12.09 9.16
C LEU A 136 -3.93 11.71 10.64
N THR A 137 -3.87 10.42 10.97
CA THR A 137 -3.88 9.96 12.37
C THR A 137 -2.69 9.05 12.64
N SER A 138 -2.44 8.72 13.90
CA SER A 138 -1.30 7.90 14.33
C SER A 138 -1.69 6.92 15.42
N CYS A 139 -0.86 5.90 15.65
CA CYS A 139 -0.94 4.98 16.77
C CYS A 139 0.45 4.41 17.06
N ASP A 140 0.63 3.85 18.25
CA ASP A 140 1.80 3.02 18.52
C ASP A 140 1.73 1.71 17.74
N ALA A 141 2.89 1.15 17.42
CA ALA A 141 3.04 -0.11 16.71
C ALA A 141 4.22 -0.91 17.26
N VAL A 142 4.21 -2.22 17.02
CA VAL A 142 5.31 -3.12 17.34
C VAL A 142 5.58 -4.06 16.17
N ILE A 143 6.84 -4.14 15.77
CA ILE A 143 7.32 -5.08 14.76
C ILE A 143 7.74 -6.36 15.46
N ARG A 144 7.12 -7.47 15.04
CA ARG A 144 7.34 -8.81 15.60
C ARG A 144 7.78 -9.80 14.52
N GLY A 145 8.24 -10.97 14.95
CA GLY A 145 8.62 -12.05 14.05
C GLY A 145 10.03 -11.86 13.51
N GLY A 146 10.29 -12.32 12.28
CA GLY A 146 11.63 -12.23 11.73
C GLY A 146 12.65 -13.18 12.37
N GLY A 147 12.26 -14.11 13.24
CA GLY A 147 13.19 -15.09 13.82
C GLY A 147 13.89 -15.97 12.79
N LEU A 148 15.04 -16.52 13.15
CA LEU A 148 15.74 -17.50 12.31
C LEU A 148 15.17 -18.90 12.52
N TRP A 149 14.78 -19.56 11.43
CA TRP A 149 14.39 -20.96 11.39
C TRP A 149 15.18 -21.67 10.29
N ASN A 150 15.95 -22.70 10.65
CA ASN A 150 16.85 -23.42 9.73
C ASN A 150 17.77 -22.48 8.91
N GLY A 151 18.33 -21.45 9.56
CA GLY A 151 19.22 -20.47 8.93
C GLY A 151 18.51 -19.48 8.00
N LYS A 152 17.18 -19.54 7.87
CA LYS A 152 16.38 -18.60 7.08
C LYS A 152 15.60 -17.68 8.00
N ARG A 153 15.45 -16.43 7.59
CA ARG A 153 14.65 -15.45 8.32
C ARG A 153 13.17 -15.63 8.01
N LEU A 154 12.35 -15.76 9.04
CA LEU A 154 10.90 -15.81 8.94
C LEU A 154 10.33 -14.43 8.58
N ALA A 155 9.04 -14.38 8.24
CA ALA A 155 8.36 -13.13 7.94
C ALA A 155 8.23 -12.24 9.19
N TYR A 156 8.18 -10.93 8.95
CA TYR A 156 7.87 -9.94 9.96
C TYR A 156 6.37 -9.63 9.95
N ALA A 157 5.84 -9.33 11.13
CA ALA A 157 4.47 -8.85 11.33
C ALA A 157 4.51 -7.48 12.00
N VAL A 158 3.53 -6.62 11.70
CA VAL A 158 3.37 -5.31 12.36
C VAL A 158 2.03 -5.33 13.08
N TRP A 159 2.06 -5.02 14.37
CA TRP A 159 0.87 -4.98 15.22
C TRP A 159 0.66 -3.57 15.73
N LEU A 160 -0.56 -3.07 15.64
CA LEU A 160 -0.92 -1.70 15.97
C LEU A 160 -1.70 -1.65 17.28
N ASP A 161 -1.43 -0.62 18.06
CA ASP A 161 -2.15 -0.23 19.27
C ASP A 161 -3.49 0.43 18.90
N LEU A 162 -4.31 -0.31 18.15
CA LEU A 162 -5.64 0.10 17.74
C LEU A 162 -6.66 -0.77 18.45
N GLN A 163 -7.66 -0.12 19.05
CA GLN A 163 -8.67 -0.84 19.80
C GLN A 163 -9.30 -1.89 18.88
N PRO A 164 -9.32 -3.17 19.30
CA PRO A 164 -10.05 -4.18 18.54
C PRO A 164 -11.49 -3.73 18.51
N PHE A 165 -11.98 -3.52 17.30
CA PHE A 165 -13.29 -2.96 17.13
C PHE A 165 -14.31 -4.11 17.18
N ASP A 166 -14.94 -4.31 18.34
CA ASP A 166 -16.05 -5.26 18.51
C ASP A 166 -17.22 -4.96 17.54
#